data_AF-A0A3B8LXU7-F1
#
_entry.id   AF-A0A3B8LXU7-F1
#
_cell.length_a   1.000
_cell.length_b   1.000
_cell.length_c   1.000
_cell.angle_alpha   90.00
_cell.angle_beta   90.00
_cell.angle_gamma   90.00
#
_symmetry.space_group_name_H-M   'P 1'
#
loop_
_entity.id
_entity.type
_entity.pdbx_description
1 polymer ?
#
loop_
_entity_poly.entity_id
_entity_poly.type
_entity_poly.pdbx_seq_one_letter_code
_entity_poly.pdbx_strand_id
1 'polypeptide(L)'
;LVDAYWKTEILDSYCRILLLAKQVGNVNYFDERQTRELLDLKQRLGFDDPRFHNDDCDLCGNTAFIDGYGGAPLTAQAFPPAPTFPGYLQAPSTADALGTGEGNPEPADELVSAITDQVMAALSQ
;
A
#
# COMPACT_ATOMS: atom_id res chain seq x y z
N LEU A 1 -1.01 21.86 17.15
CA LEU A 1 0.46 21.77 17.28
C LEU A 1 0.91 20.32 17.46
N VAL A 2 0.35 19.56 18.43
CA VAL A 2 0.63 18.12 18.61
C VAL A 2 0.28 17.30 17.36
N ASP A 3 -0.90 17.51 16.76
CA ASP A 3 -1.32 16.80 15.53
C ASP A 3 -0.37 17.03 14.35
N ALA A 4 0.07 18.27 14.14
CA ALA A 4 1.01 18.61 13.07
C ALA A 4 2.38 17.95 13.31
N TYR A 5 2.88 17.98 14.55
CA TYR A 5 4.14 17.33 14.92
C TYR A 5 4.07 15.81 14.68
N TRP A 6 3.00 15.19 15.15
CA TRP A 6 2.76 13.76 14.95
C TRP A 6 2.70 13.40 13.46
N LYS A 7 1.96 14.16 12.64
CA LYS A 7 1.92 13.95 11.18
C LYS A 7 3.29 14.09 10.52
N THR A 8 4.11 15.05 10.96
CA THR A 8 5.49 15.20 10.45
C THR A 8 6.41 14.06 10.86
N GLU A 9 6.24 13.50 12.06
CA GLU A 9 6.99 12.33 12.54
C GLU A 9 6.63 11.06 11.73
N ILE A 10 5.35 10.87 11.42
CA ILE A 10 4.90 9.78 10.54
C ILE A 10 5.50 9.94 9.14
N LEU A 11 5.52 11.16 8.61
CA LEU A 11 6.10 11.44 7.28
C LEU A 11 7.61 11.16 7.25
N ASP A 12 8.37 11.61 8.26
CA ASP A 12 9.80 11.35 8.37
C ASP A 12 10.09 9.84 8.47
N SER A 13 9.31 9.14 9.30
CA SER A 13 9.40 7.68 9.45
C SER A 13 9.15 6.97 8.12
N TYR A 14 8.14 7.39 7.36
CA TYR A 14 7.85 6.82 6.04
C TYR A 14 8.98 7.05 5.04
N CYS A 15 9.52 8.28 4.96
CA CYS A 15 10.68 8.58 4.11
C CYS A 15 11.89 7.72 4.46
N ARG A 16 12.15 7.50 5.76
CA ARG A 16 13.23 6.62 6.22
C ARG A 16 13.02 5.17 5.80
N ILE A 17 11.80 4.66 5.92
CA ILE A 17 11.45 3.31 5.46
C ILE A 17 11.75 3.16 3.97
N LEU A 18 11.33 4.12 3.13
CA LEU A 18 11.57 4.08 1.69
C LEU A 18 13.06 4.09 1.33
N LEU A 19 13.86 4.91 2.03
CA LEU A 19 15.32 4.95 1.82
C LEU A 19 15.99 3.63 2.19
N LEU A 20 15.60 3.03 3.31
CA LEU A 20 16.13 1.75 3.76
C LEU A 20 15.70 0.60 2.84
N ALA A 21 14.42 0.54 2.47
CA ALA A 21 13.88 -0.49 1.58
C ALA A 21 14.62 -0.49 0.24
N LYS A 22 14.90 0.69 -0.32
CA LYS A 22 15.67 0.85 -1.55
C LYS A 22 17.11 0.32 -1.45
N GLN A 23 17.73 0.38 -0.27
CA GLN A 23 19.09 -0.13 -0.06
C GLN A 23 19.13 -1.66 0.07
N VAL A 24 18.10 -2.25 0.66
CA VAL A 24 18.02 -3.70 0.91
C VAL A 24 17.57 -4.47 -0.34
N GLY A 25 16.79 -3.85 -1.22
CA GLY A 25 16.37 -4.48 -2.47
C GLY A 25 15.24 -3.74 -3.18
N ASN A 26 14.33 -4.51 -3.76
CA ASN A 26 13.24 -3.97 -4.57
C ASN A 26 12.11 -3.44 -3.69
N VAL A 27 11.66 -2.22 -4.00
CA VAL A 27 10.44 -1.63 -3.42
C VAL A 27 9.27 -1.99 -4.34
N ASN A 28 8.29 -2.71 -3.79
CA ASN A 28 7.07 -3.07 -4.51
C ASN A 28 5.93 -2.16 -4.09
N TYR A 29 5.05 -1.85 -5.04
CA TYR A 29 3.78 -1.20 -4.75
C TYR A 29 2.79 -2.23 -4.21
N PHE A 30 1.86 -1.78 -3.37
CA PHE A 30 0.68 -2.56 -3.03
C PHE A 30 -0.17 -2.76 -4.29
N ASP A 31 -0.77 -3.94 -4.39
CA ASP A 31 -1.79 -4.19 -5.41
C ASP A 31 -3.12 -3.50 -5.06
N GLU A 32 -4.10 -3.64 -5.95
CA GLU A 32 -5.42 -3.03 -5.77
C GLU A 32 -6.13 -3.57 -4.51
N ARG A 33 -6.05 -4.88 -4.26
CA ARG A 33 -6.69 -5.54 -3.12
C ARG A 33 -6.12 -5.02 -1.81
N GLN A 34 -4.81 -5.08 -1.66
CA GLN A 34 -4.07 -4.60 -0.50
C GLN A 34 -4.36 -3.12 -0.23
N THR A 35 -4.44 -2.30 -1.28
CA THR A 35 -4.70 -0.87 -1.10
C THR A 35 -6.14 -0.59 -0.67
N ARG A 36 -7.13 -1.34 -1.20
CA ARG A 36 -8.53 -1.26 -0.75
C ARG A 36 -8.69 -1.75 0.70
N GLU A 37 -8.05 -2.85 1.07
CA GLU A 37 -8.05 -3.37 2.45
C GLU A 37 -7.45 -2.37 3.44
N LEU A 38 -6.36 -1.68 3.07
CA LEU A 38 -5.77 -0.62 3.89
C LEU A 38 -6.71 0.57 4.06
N LEU A 39 -7.47 0.93 3.02
CA LEU A 39 -8.50 1.96 3.09
C LEU A 39 -9.67 1.54 3.99
N ASP A 40 -10.16 0.32 3.87
CA ASP A 40 -11.20 -0.22 4.75
C ASP A 40 -10.75 -0.21 6.22
N LEU A 41 -9.50 -0.61 6.48
CA LEU A 41 -8.89 -0.54 7.80
C LEU A 41 -8.84 0.90 8.31
N LYS A 42 -8.46 1.85 7.46
CA LYS A 42 -8.41 3.27 7.80
C LYS A 42 -9.79 3.80 8.21
N GLN A 43 -10.84 3.39 7.49
CA GLN A 43 -12.22 3.74 7.82
C GLN A 43 -12.66 3.16 9.18
N ARG A 44 -12.35 1.88 9.44
CA ARG A 44 -12.64 1.21 10.73
C ARG A 44 -11.95 1.88 11.92
N LEU A 45 -10.76 2.44 11.70
CA LEU A 45 -10.00 3.19 12.68
C LEU A 45 -10.48 4.64 12.86
N GLY A 46 -11.49 5.06 12.10
CA GLY A 46 -12.09 6.40 12.20
C GLY A 46 -11.29 7.50 11.50
N PHE A 47 -10.38 7.16 10.59
CA PHE A 47 -9.65 8.14 9.81
C PHE A 47 -10.39 8.46 8.52
N ASP A 48 -10.54 9.76 8.25
CA ASP A 48 -11.11 10.24 7.01
C ASP A 48 -10.04 10.43 5.92
N ASP A 49 -10.11 9.63 4.86
CA ASP A 49 -9.22 9.70 3.69
C ASP A 49 -9.91 10.47 2.55
N PRO A 50 -9.25 11.44 1.90
CA PRO A 50 -9.82 12.13 0.73
C PRO A 50 -10.28 11.20 -0.39
N ARG A 51 -9.69 10.00 -0.51
CA ARG A 51 -10.06 8.98 -1.51
C ARG A 51 -11.45 8.36 -1.27
N PHE A 52 -12.07 8.58 -0.11
CA PHE A 52 -13.46 8.19 0.15
C PHE A 52 -14.48 9.16 -0.45
N HIS A 53 -14.02 10.31 -0.95
CA HIS A 53 -14.89 11.42 -1.37
C HIS A 53 -14.64 11.87 -2.80
N ASN A 54 -13.60 11.36 -3.46
CA ASN A 54 -13.22 11.79 -4.79
C ASN A 54 -13.13 10.59 -5.74
N ASP A 55 -14.04 10.56 -6.70
CA ASP A 55 -14.12 9.51 -7.72
C ASP A 55 -12.92 9.53 -8.67
N ASP A 56 -12.30 10.68 -8.92
CA ASP A 56 -11.22 10.86 -9.89
C ASP A 56 -9.82 10.62 -9.29
N CYS A 57 -9.73 10.08 -8.06
CA CYS A 57 -8.44 9.76 -7.45
C CYS A 57 -7.95 8.36 -7.84
N ASP A 58 -6.81 8.30 -8.54
CA ASP A 58 -6.04 7.05 -8.66
C ASP A 58 -5.65 6.56 -7.25
N LEU A 59 -5.81 5.27 -7.02
CA LEU A 59 -5.59 4.60 -5.76
C LEU A 59 -4.11 4.63 -5.33
N CYS A 60 -3.19 4.61 -6.31
CA CYS A 60 -1.75 4.41 -6.10
C CYS A 60 -0.85 5.58 -6.54
N GLY A 61 -1.40 6.59 -7.23
CA GLY A 61 -0.60 7.61 -7.93
C GLY A 61 -1.16 9.03 -7.86
N ASN A 62 -1.73 9.44 -6.71
CA ASN A 62 -2.49 10.68 -6.66
C ASN A 62 -1.62 11.96 -6.78
N THR A 63 -1.90 12.77 -7.80
CA THR A 63 -1.33 14.10 -8.05
C THR A 63 -2.19 15.25 -7.50
N ALA A 64 -3.26 14.98 -6.76
CA ALA A 64 -4.22 15.98 -6.25
C ALA A 64 -3.57 17.13 -5.45
N PHE A 65 -2.36 16.92 -4.94
CA PHE A 65 -1.62 17.96 -4.23
C PHE A 65 -0.81 18.89 -5.15
N ILE A 66 -0.51 18.50 -6.39
CA ILE A 66 0.34 19.26 -7.33
C ILE A 66 -0.33 20.60 -7.68
N ASP A 67 -1.63 20.58 -8.01
CA ASP A 67 -2.37 21.78 -8.41
C ASP A 67 -2.41 22.83 -7.28
N GLY A 68 -2.46 22.38 -6.03
CA GLY A 68 -2.45 23.25 -4.85
C GLY A 68 -1.14 24.02 -4.62
N TYR A 69 -0.02 23.53 -5.16
CA TYR A 69 1.29 24.18 -5.00
C TYR A 69 1.65 25.13 -6.16
N GLY A 70 0.79 25.26 -7.19
CA GLY A 70 1.02 26.18 -8.32
C GLY A 70 2.29 25.89 -9.13
N GLY A 71 2.84 24.68 -9.01
CA GLY A 71 4.09 24.25 -9.62
C GLY A 71 3.88 23.34 -10.84
N ALA A 72 4.93 23.20 -11.65
CA ALA A 72 4.97 22.18 -12.69
C ALA A 72 4.91 20.76 -12.06
N PRO A 73 4.29 19.77 -12.73
CA PRO A 73 4.21 18.42 -12.20
C PRO A 73 5.61 17.86 -11.92
N LEU A 74 5.80 17.37 -10.70
CA LEU A 74 7.05 16.75 -10.29
C LEU A 74 7.21 15.41 -11.03
N THR A 75 8.38 15.18 -11.64
CA THR A 75 8.68 13.90 -12.28
C THR A 75 9.26 12.93 -11.27
N ALA A 76 8.56 11.83 -11.00
CA ALA A 76 9.06 10.77 -10.14
C ALA A 76 10.18 9.99 -10.85
N GLN A 77 11.40 10.02 -10.29
CA GLN A 77 12.58 9.34 -10.87
C GLN A 77 13.20 8.31 -9.91
N ALA A 78 12.84 8.33 -8.63
CA ALA A 78 13.48 7.50 -7.61
C ALA A 78 12.96 6.06 -7.59
N PHE A 79 11.72 5.84 -8.03
CA PHE A 79 11.02 4.57 -8.04
C PHE A 79 10.34 4.36 -9.41
N PRO A 80 10.02 3.11 -9.77
CA PRO A 80 9.19 2.82 -10.94
C PRO A 80 7.87 3.60 -10.91
N PRO A 81 7.23 3.85 -12.06
CA PRO A 81 5.91 4.47 -12.08
C PRO A 81 4.93 3.63 -11.26
N ALA A 82 4.09 4.31 -10.47
CA ALA A 82 3.05 3.64 -9.71
C ALA A 82 2.06 2.96 -10.68
N PRO A 83 1.55 1.76 -10.35
CA PRO A 83 0.44 1.17 -11.08
C PRO A 83 -0.79 2.07 -10.93
N THR A 84 -1.66 2.08 -11.93
CA THR A 84 -2.94 2.81 -11.88
C THR A 84 -4.07 1.82 -11.65
N PHE A 85 -4.88 2.05 -10.62
CA PHE A 85 -6.07 1.26 -10.33
C PHE A 85 -7.30 2.15 -10.25
N PRO A 86 -8.51 1.62 -10.53
CA PRO A 86 -9.76 2.32 -10.31
C PRO A 86 -9.82 2.89 -8.89
N GLY A 87 -10.37 4.09 -8.77
CA GLY A 87 -10.55 4.75 -7.48
C GLY A 87 -11.35 3.88 -6.50
N TYR A 88 -11.24 4.18 -5.21
CA TYR A 88 -11.89 3.38 -4.17
C TYR A 88 -13.41 3.27 -4.36
N LEU A 89 -14.06 4.36 -4.81
CA LEU A 89 -15.50 4.42 -5.10
C LEU A 89 -15.90 3.75 -6.41
N GLN A 90 -14.92 3.43 -7.27
CA GLN A 90 -15.15 2.79 -8.56
C GLN A 90 -15.12 1.27 -8.43
N ALA A 91 -15.73 0.59 -9.40
CA ALA A 91 -15.71 -0.86 -9.47
C ALA A 91 -14.25 -1.36 -9.60
N PRO A 92 -13.84 -2.33 -8.78
CA PRO A 92 -12.48 -2.88 -8.84
C PRO A 92 -12.15 -3.55 -10.17
N SER A 93 -10.87 -3.57 -10.53
CA SER A 93 -10.42 -4.11 -11.83
C SER A 93 -10.63 -5.62 -11.95
N THR A 94 -10.54 -6.33 -10.83
CA THR A 94 -10.64 -7.79 -10.76
C THR A 94 -11.55 -8.22 -9.60
N ALA A 95 -12.05 -9.45 -9.68
CA ALA A 95 -12.82 -10.06 -8.59
C ALA A 95 -11.98 -10.20 -7.30
N ASP A 96 -10.70 -10.54 -7.43
CA ASP A 96 -9.79 -10.68 -6.30
C ASP A 96 -9.56 -9.35 -5.55
N ALA A 97 -9.67 -8.21 -6.25
CA ALA A 97 -9.56 -6.88 -5.65
C ALA A 97 -10.75 -6.48 -4.76
N LEU A 98 -11.85 -7.25 -4.74
CA LEU A 98 -13.01 -7.01 -3.87
C LEU A 98 -12.81 -7.49 -2.43
N GLY A 99 -11.72 -8.20 -2.14
CA GLY A 99 -11.40 -8.60 -0.77
C GLY A 99 -12.53 -9.40 -0.10
N THR A 100 -13.21 -10.28 -0.84
CA THR A 100 -14.03 -11.33 -0.19
C THR A 100 -13.06 -12.20 0.59
N GLY A 101 -13.05 -12.03 1.92
CA GLY A 101 -12.10 -12.62 2.86
C GLY A 101 -12.12 -14.15 2.99
N GLU A 102 -12.26 -14.88 1.89
CA GLU A 102 -11.68 -16.21 1.74
C GLU A 102 -10.24 -15.99 1.30
N GLY A 103 -9.34 -15.86 2.28
CA GLY A 103 -7.91 -15.92 2.04
C GLY A 103 -7.58 -17.28 1.45
N ASN A 104 -7.60 -17.38 0.12
CA ASN A 104 -6.90 -18.44 -0.56
C ASN A 104 -5.44 -18.28 -0.11
N PRO A 105 -4.80 -19.30 0.48
CA PRO A 105 -3.44 -19.16 0.98
C PRO A 105 -2.60 -18.61 -0.17
N GLU A 106 -2.02 -17.44 0.03
CA GLU A 106 -1.17 -16.87 -1.00
C GLU A 106 -0.06 -17.91 -1.27
N PRO A 107 0.44 -18.07 -2.51
CA PRO A 107 1.46 -19.06 -2.82
C PRO A 107 2.69 -18.98 -1.89
N ALA A 108 2.92 -17.79 -1.32
CA ALA A 108 3.92 -17.55 -0.29
C ALA A 108 3.62 -18.25 1.04
N ASP A 109 2.38 -18.28 1.51
CA ASP A 109 2.00 -18.92 2.78
C ASP A 109 2.12 -20.45 2.68
N GLU A 110 1.73 -21.03 1.55
CA GLU A 110 1.95 -22.46 1.29
C GLU A 110 3.44 -22.81 1.26
N LEU A 111 4.24 -21.97 0.59
CA LEU A 111 5.69 -22.14 0.53
C LEU A 111 6.34 -22.00 1.91
N VAL A 112 5.91 -21.02 2.71
CA VAL A 112 6.38 -20.80 4.08
C VAL A 112 6.01 -21.99 4.96
N SER A 113 4.79 -22.52 4.85
CA SER A 113 4.37 -23.73 5.57
C SER A 113 5.25 -24.93 5.20
N ALA A 114 5.46 -25.17 3.91
CA ALA A 114 6.26 -26.29 3.44
C ALA A 114 7.73 -26.21 3.92
N ILE A 115 8.33 -25.02 3.89
CA ILE A 115 9.68 -24.80 4.43
C ILE A 115 9.69 -25.04 5.94
N THR A 116 8.67 -24.55 6.67
CA THR A 116 8.56 -24.72 8.12
C THR A 116 8.49 -26.20 8.50
N ASP A 117 7.64 -26.97 7.83
CA ASP A 117 7.50 -28.41 8.06
C ASP A 117 8.83 -29.15 7.81
N GLN A 118 9.55 -28.76 6.76
CA GLN A 118 10.82 -29.36 6.41
C GLN A 118 11.92 -29.05 7.45
N VAL A 119 11.94 -27.83 7.99
CA VAL A 119 12.87 -27.44 9.07
C VAL A 119 12.54 -28.18 10.37
N MET A 120 11.26 -28.29 10.73
CA MET A 120 10.84 -29.01 11.94
C MET A 120 11.14 -30.52 11.86
N ALA A 121 11.00 -31.12 10.68
CA ALA A 121 11.41 -32.51 10.45
C ALA A 121 12.93 -32.71 10.59
N ALA A 122 13.74 -31.76 10.13
CA ALA A 122 15.19 -31.81 10.27
C ALA A 122 15.69 -31.59 11.71
N LEU A 123 14.98 -30.78 12.50
CA LEU A 123 15.32 -30.52 13.92
C LEU A 123 14.91 -31.65 14.88
N SER A 124 14.07 -32.58 14.44
CA SER A 124 13.62 -33.74 15.23
C SER A 124 14.43 -35.01 14.99
N GLN A 125 15.48 -34.94 14.15
CA GLN A 125 16.54 -35.97 14.02
C GLN A 125 17.75 -35.60 14.87
#